data_AF-A0A8H3RUQ5-F1
#
_entry.id   AF-A0A8H3RUQ5-F1
#
_cell.length_a   1.000
_cell.length_b   1.000
_cell.length_c   1.000
_cell.angle_alpha   90.00
_cell.angle_beta   90.00
_cell.angle_gamma   90.00
#
_symmetry.space_group_name_H-M   'P 1'
#
loop_
_entity.id
_entity.type
_entity.pdbx_description
1 polymer ?
#
loop_
_entity_poly.entity_id
_entity_poly.type
_entity_poly.pdbx_seq_one_letter_code
_entity_poly.pdbx_strand_id
1 'polypeptide(L)'
;MSTYEVEHNTTDPSIPQQPTRRRRPDLSSFFSTLSQISPDEHRSRPHAVPVPRDVSAAFYTLAEAFEVMRRESEGGGASAREGGDGDGDDLLSQMIQTLLREADTPPKEVEGVSEEFCDVLDRVPRTSLKENQTCPICNNPFLEDEYPLVVRLPCHSTHLFDLECIRPWLRLRGTCPLDRTDFAKQEREKAEARRKKPVEDDEEEWDGMYG
;
A
#
# COMPACT_ATOMS: atom_id res chain seq x y z
N MET A 1 16.77 47.78 6.80
CA MET A 1 15.39 47.32 7.00
C MET A 1 15.41 45.84 6.68
N SER A 2 15.49 45.00 7.71
CA SER A 2 15.29 43.55 7.61
C SER A 2 13.89 43.31 7.08
N THR A 3 13.73 42.39 6.12
CA THR A 3 12.41 42.07 5.59
C THR A 3 11.65 41.27 6.65
N TYR A 4 10.34 41.46 6.70
CA TYR A 4 9.42 40.85 7.67
C TYR A 4 9.59 39.31 7.76
N GLU A 5 10.02 38.64 6.68
CA GLU A 5 10.24 37.19 6.66
C GLU A 5 11.41 36.74 7.55
N VAL A 6 12.48 37.55 7.62
CA VAL A 6 13.69 37.23 8.39
C VAL A 6 13.43 37.37 9.89
N GLU A 7 12.54 38.29 10.28
CA GLU A 7 12.18 38.54 11.68
C GLU A 7 11.17 37.52 12.22
N HIS A 8 10.43 36.85 11.33
CA HIS A 8 9.38 35.90 11.71
C HIS A 8 9.63 34.44 11.30
N ASN A 9 10.79 34.13 10.69
CA ASN A 9 11.14 32.78 10.23
C ASN A 9 10.03 32.11 9.41
N THR A 10 9.33 32.90 8.60
CA THR A 10 8.25 32.43 7.72
C THR A 10 8.75 32.41 6.28
N THR A 11 8.59 31.27 5.61
CA THR A 11 8.90 31.10 4.18
C THR A 11 8.05 32.05 3.32
N ASP A 12 8.67 32.74 2.37
CA ASP A 12 8.01 33.65 1.41
C ASP A 12 7.06 32.86 0.49
N PRO A 13 5.74 33.17 0.48
CA PRO A 13 4.75 32.50 -0.39
C PRO A 13 4.98 32.77 -1.90
N SER A 14 5.85 33.72 -2.25
CA SER A 14 6.19 34.09 -3.62
C SER A 14 7.30 33.22 -4.22
N ILE A 15 8.01 32.45 -3.39
CA ILE A 15 8.97 31.45 -3.84
C ILE A 15 8.16 30.17 -4.14
N PRO A 16 7.97 29.79 -5.41
CA PRO A 16 7.44 28.46 -5.69
C PRO A 16 8.47 27.46 -5.17
N GLN A 17 8.24 26.89 -3.99
CA GLN A 17 8.78 25.59 -3.66
C GLN A 17 8.29 24.68 -4.77
N GLN A 18 9.12 24.42 -5.77
CA GLN A 18 8.80 23.44 -6.79
C GLN A 18 8.57 22.15 -5.99
N PRO A 19 7.34 21.61 -5.92
CA PRO A 19 7.21 20.26 -5.43
C PRO A 19 8.09 19.45 -6.37
N THR A 20 9.12 18.79 -5.82
CA THR A 20 9.87 17.76 -6.52
C THR A 20 8.83 16.94 -7.25
N ARG A 21 8.79 16.99 -8.59
CA ARG A 21 7.67 16.49 -9.37
C ARG A 21 7.47 15.03 -8.99
N ARG A 22 6.51 14.77 -8.10
CA ARG A 22 6.20 13.41 -7.69
C ARG A 22 5.59 12.79 -8.94
N ARG A 23 6.34 11.89 -9.58
CA ARG A 23 5.89 11.02 -10.68
C ARG A 23 4.93 9.96 -10.14
N ARG A 24 3.96 10.41 -9.35
CA ARG A 24 3.02 9.58 -8.61
C ARG A 24 1.65 10.22 -8.71
N PRO A 25 0.65 9.48 -9.22
CA PRO A 25 -0.72 9.95 -9.26
C PRO A 25 -1.28 10.12 -7.85
N ASP A 26 -2.21 11.06 -7.70
CA ASP A 26 -2.96 11.20 -6.45
C ASP A 26 -3.96 10.05 -6.30
N LEU A 27 -3.86 9.33 -5.18
CA LEU A 27 -4.68 8.17 -4.86
C LEU A 27 -5.85 8.53 -3.93
N SER A 28 -6.10 9.82 -3.67
CA SER A 28 -7.18 10.30 -2.80
C SER A 28 -8.57 9.79 -3.20
N SER A 29 -8.88 9.79 -4.50
CA SER A 29 -10.13 9.26 -5.04
C SER A 29 -10.29 7.77 -4.76
N PHE A 30 -9.22 6.99 -4.96
CA PHE A 30 -9.18 5.57 -4.65
C PHE A 30 -9.38 5.30 -3.16
N PHE A 31 -8.70 6.03 -2.26
CA PHE A 31 -8.88 5.82 -0.83
C PHE A 31 -10.28 6.23 -0.35
N SER A 32 -10.90 7.23 -1.01
CA SER A 32 -12.26 7.66 -0.73
C SER A 32 -13.32 6.64 -1.16
N THR A 33 -13.10 5.92 -2.26
CA THR A 33 -13.98 4.80 -2.66
C THR A 33 -13.72 3.58 -1.78
N LEU A 34 -12.47 3.28 -1.45
CA LEU A 34 -12.08 2.16 -0.61
C LEU A 34 -12.66 2.25 0.81
N SER A 35 -12.70 3.45 1.41
CA SER A 35 -13.29 3.64 2.75
C SER A 35 -14.80 3.39 2.79
N GLN A 36 -15.51 3.60 1.68
CA GLN A 36 -16.95 3.32 1.59
C GLN A 36 -17.24 1.82 1.48
N ILE A 37 -16.36 1.06 0.84
CA ILE A 37 -16.53 -0.38 0.60
C ILE A 37 -15.86 -1.27 1.65
N SER A 38 -14.88 -0.76 2.40
CA SER A 38 -14.16 -1.52 3.42
C SER A 38 -15.09 -1.90 4.58
N PRO A 39 -14.99 -3.14 5.10
CA PRO A 39 -15.75 -3.56 6.28
C PRO A 39 -15.21 -2.85 7.52
N ASP A 40 -15.72 -1.65 7.78
CA ASP A 40 -15.41 -0.89 8.99
C ASP A 40 -16.18 -1.47 10.21
N GLU A 41 -15.53 -1.47 11.38
CA GLU A 41 -16.10 -1.91 12.65
C GLU A 41 -17.29 -1.01 13.08
N HIS A 42 -17.39 0.18 12.49
CA HIS A 42 -18.47 1.14 12.68
C HIS A 42 -19.67 0.99 11.73
N ARG A 43 -19.73 -0.07 10.90
CA ARG A 43 -20.91 -0.31 10.06
C ARG A 43 -22.15 -0.44 10.93
N SER A 44 -23.14 0.44 10.72
CA SER A 44 -24.45 0.37 11.40
C SER A 44 -25.20 -0.94 11.11
N ARG A 45 -24.77 -1.75 10.13
CA ARG A 45 -25.40 -3.00 9.71
C ARG A 45 -24.35 -4.12 9.54
N PRO A 46 -24.33 -5.14 10.41
CA PRO A 46 -23.25 -6.14 10.47
C PRO A 46 -23.22 -7.16 9.30
N HIS A 47 -24.27 -7.22 8.48
CA HIS A 47 -24.35 -8.16 7.33
C HIS A 47 -24.53 -7.44 5.98
N ALA A 48 -24.33 -6.12 5.94
CA ALA A 48 -24.43 -5.37 4.70
C ALA A 48 -23.15 -5.60 3.86
N VAL A 49 -23.32 -6.16 2.66
CA VAL A 49 -22.27 -6.25 1.65
C VAL A 49 -22.23 -4.97 0.81
N PRO A 50 -21.04 -4.52 0.36
CA PRO A 50 -20.92 -3.35 -0.50
C PRO A 50 -21.61 -3.58 -1.85
N VAL A 51 -22.04 -2.50 -2.50
CA VAL A 51 -22.67 -2.60 -3.83
C VAL A 51 -21.60 -3.03 -4.83
N PRO A 52 -21.86 -4.03 -5.70
CA PRO A 52 -20.85 -4.50 -6.67
C PRO A 52 -20.28 -3.40 -7.58
N ARG A 53 -21.07 -2.36 -7.86
CA ARG A 53 -20.64 -1.19 -8.64
C ARG A 53 -19.57 -0.35 -7.93
N ASP A 54 -19.67 -0.22 -6.61
CA ASP A 54 -18.70 0.56 -5.83
C ASP A 54 -17.39 -0.21 -5.69
N VAL A 55 -17.50 -1.54 -5.57
CA VAL A 55 -16.36 -2.45 -5.59
C VAL A 55 -15.63 -2.35 -6.94
N SER A 56 -16.34 -2.49 -8.06
CA SER A 56 -15.70 -2.37 -9.39
C SER A 56 -15.11 -0.99 -9.65
N ALA A 57 -15.73 0.09 -9.14
CA ALA A 57 -15.16 1.42 -9.20
C ALA A 57 -13.81 1.54 -8.47
N ALA A 58 -13.63 0.87 -7.33
CA ALA A 58 -12.33 0.84 -6.64
C ALA A 58 -11.25 0.12 -7.47
N PHE A 59 -11.60 -0.97 -8.16
CA PHE A 59 -10.66 -1.66 -9.06
C PHE A 59 -10.29 -0.82 -10.28
N TYR A 60 -11.26 -0.17 -10.93
CA TYR A 60 -10.99 0.69 -12.10
C TYR A 60 -10.16 1.93 -11.72
N THR A 61 -10.46 2.58 -10.60
CA THR A 61 -9.70 3.77 -10.14
C THR A 61 -8.26 3.43 -9.82
N LEU A 62 -7.99 2.26 -9.21
CA LEU A 62 -6.63 1.79 -8.99
C LEU A 62 -5.91 1.44 -10.30
N ALA A 63 -6.61 0.77 -11.23
CA ALA A 63 -6.06 0.42 -12.54
C ALA A 63 -5.66 1.69 -13.32
N GLU A 64 -6.49 2.73 -13.31
CA GLU A 64 -6.20 4.02 -13.94
C GLU A 64 -4.96 4.69 -13.32
N ALA A 65 -4.84 4.67 -11.99
CA ALA A 65 -3.64 5.19 -11.32
C ALA A 65 -2.37 4.42 -11.73
N PHE A 66 -2.44 3.09 -11.87
CA PHE A 66 -1.31 2.29 -12.32
C PHE A 66 -0.97 2.55 -13.80
N GLU A 67 -1.96 2.79 -14.66
CA GLU A 67 -1.72 3.20 -16.04
C GLU A 67 -1.00 4.55 -16.13
N VAL A 68 -1.34 5.52 -15.26
CA VAL A 68 -0.63 6.80 -15.20
C VAL A 68 0.83 6.58 -14.80
N MET A 69 1.09 5.78 -13.75
CA MET A 69 2.47 5.45 -13.34
C MET A 69 3.26 4.77 -14.46
N ARG A 70 2.62 3.86 -15.20
CA ARG A 70 3.25 3.18 -16.34
C ARG A 70 3.68 4.18 -17.42
N ARG A 71 2.79 5.09 -17.82
CA ARG A 71 3.08 6.13 -18.82
C ARG A 71 4.17 7.11 -18.37
N GLU A 72 4.21 7.45 -17.09
CA GLU A 72 5.22 8.34 -16.53
C GLU A 72 6.61 7.68 -16.45
N SER A 73 6.66 6.37 -16.21
CA SER A 73 7.88 5.57 -16.29
C SER A 73 8.45 5.55 -17.71
N GLU A 74 7.58 5.46 -18.73
CA GLU A 74 7.97 5.51 -20.15
C GLU A 74 8.34 6.93 -20.63
N GLY A 75 7.61 7.96 -20.17
CA GLY A 75 7.67 9.31 -20.72
C GLY A 75 8.77 10.23 -20.15
N GLY A 76 9.37 9.89 -19.01
CA GLY A 76 10.31 10.79 -18.33
C GLY A 76 11.79 10.42 -18.42
N GLY A 77 12.20 9.71 -19.48
CA GLY A 77 13.55 9.20 -19.66
C GLY A 77 14.03 9.13 -21.12
N ALA A 78 13.82 10.18 -21.92
CA ALA A 78 14.42 10.30 -23.26
C ALA A 78 15.94 10.62 -23.25
N SER A 79 16.67 10.19 -22.23
CA SER A 79 18.14 10.24 -22.22
C SER A 79 18.70 9.10 -21.39
N ALA A 80 19.42 8.22 -22.09
CA ALA A 80 20.41 7.29 -21.55
C ALA A 80 19.90 6.22 -20.56
N ARG A 81 19.41 5.11 -21.13
CA ARG A 81 19.92 3.78 -20.80
C ARG A 81 19.54 2.77 -21.88
N GLU A 82 20.55 2.42 -22.68
CA GLU A 82 20.55 1.18 -23.45
C GLU A 82 20.37 0.00 -22.49
N GLY A 83 19.36 -0.83 -22.74
CA GLY A 83 19.33 -2.25 -22.34
C GLY A 83 19.25 -2.58 -20.84
N GLY A 84 18.19 -2.15 -20.15
CA GLY A 84 17.88 -2.62 -18.79
C GLY A 84 16.42 -3.06 -18.65
N ASP A 85 16.21 -4.37 -18.73
CA ASP A 85 15.09 -5.20 -18.25
C ASP A 85 13.68 -4.58 -18.20
N GLY A 86 12.83 -4.92 -19.18
CA GLY A 86 11.40 -4.62 -19.25
C GLY A 86 10.53 -5.32 -18.18
N ASP A 87 11.12 -5.90 -17.15
CA ASP A 87 10.43 -6.73 -16.15
C ASP A 87 9.46 -5.93 -15.27
N GLY A 88 9.79 -4.66 -14.95
CA GLY A 88 8.91 -3.79 -14.14
C GLY A 88 7.69 -3.25 -14.91
N ASP A 89 7.84 -2.98 -16.21
CA ASP A 89 6.72 -2.58 -17.07
C ASP A 89 5.75 -3.75 -17.33
N ASP A 90 6.32 -4.96 -17.46
CA ASP A 90 5.57 -6.21 -17.54
C ASP A 90 4.79 -6.47 -16.23
N LEU A 91 5.39 -6.21 -15.07
CA LEU A 91 4.71 -6.36 -13.77
C LEU A 91 3.51 -5.41 -13.62
N LEU A 92 3.70 -4.10 -13.87
CA LEU A 92 2.61 -3.13 -13.83
C LEU A 92 1.49 -3.52 -14.80
N SER A 93 1.84 -3.92 -16.01
CA SER A 93 0.88 -4.36 -17.03
C SER A 93 0.10 -5.59 -16.57
N GLN A 94 0.75 -6.55 -15.91
CA GLN A 94 0.09 -7.71 -15.31
C GLN A 94 -0.84 -7.30 -14.16
N MET A 95 -0.42 -6.37 -13.29
CA MET A 95 -1.25 -5.86 -12.20
C MET A 95 -2.51 -5.17 -12.74
N ILE A 96 -2.38 -4.29 -13.74
CA ILE A 96 -3.50 -3.60 -14.40
C ILE A 96 -4.48 -4.61 -15.01
N GLN A 97 -3.98 -5.58 -15.77
CA GLN A 97 -4.83 -6.62 -16.37
C GLN A 97 -5.59 -7.42 -15.32
N THR A 98 -4.98 -7.66 -14.16
CA THR A 98 -5.62 -8.40 -13.07
C THR A 98 -6.72 -7.56 -12.43
N LEU A 99 -6.49 -6.26 -12.19
CA LEU A 99 -7.50 -5.33 -11.66
C LEU A 99 -8.70 -5.20 -12.60
N LEU A 100 -8.46 -5.10 -13.91
CA LEU A 100 -9.54 -4.98 -14.90
C LEU A 100 -10.43 -6.23 -14.94
N ARG A 101 -9.83 -7.44 -14.88
CA ARG A 101 -10.59 -8.70 -14.83
C ARG A 101 -11.47 -8.80 -13.58
N GLU A 102 -10.98 -8.33 -12.45
CA GLU A 102 -11.73 -8.31 -11.19
C GLU A 102 -12.78 -7.20 -11.18
N ALA A 103 -12.56 -6.09 -11.87
CA ALA A 103 -13.57 -5.07 -12.04
C ALA A 103 -14.78 -5.58 -12.84
N ASP A 104 -14.55 -6.43 -13.85
CA ASP A 104 -15.63 -7.07 -14.64
C ASP A 104 -16.37 -8.16 -13.84
N THR A 105 -15.71 -8.78 -12.87
CA THR A 105 -16.26 -9.83 -11.99
C THR A 105 -15.99 -9.49 -10.52
N PRO A 106 -16.65 -8.45 -9.97
CA PRO A 106 -16.27 -7.92 -8.66
C PRO A 106 -16.50 -8.95 -7.55
N PRO A 107 -15.51 -9.14 -6.66
CA PRO A 107 -15.67 -9.99 -5.49
C PRO A 107 -16.75 -9.41 -4.57
N LYS A 108 -17.36 -10.29 -3.76
CA LYS A 108 -18.44 -9.89 -2.84
C LYS A 108 -17.94 -8.95 -1.74
N GLU A 109 -16.69 -9.10 -1.34
CA GLU A 109 -16.04 -8.32 -0.30
C GLU A 109 -14.59 -8.01 -0.72
N VAL A 110 -14.05 -6.93 -0.18
CA VAL A 110 -12.65 -6.55 -0.43
C VAL A 110 -11.77 -7.48 0.38
N GLU A 111 -10.98 -8.32 -0.30
CA GLU A 111 -10.06 -9.28 0.31
C GLU A 111 -8.75 -8.63 0.75
N GLY A 112 -8.65 -7.30 0.75
CA GLY A 112 -7.44 -6.57 1.13
C GLY A 112 -7.11 -6.64 2.62
N VAL A 113 -5.86 -6.29 2.94
CA VAL A 113 -5.40 -6.13 4.33
C VAL A 113 -5.84 -4.79 4.92
N SER A 114 -5.90 -4.73 6.25
CA SER A 114 -6.25 -3.52 6.99
C SER A 114 -5.15 -2.45 6.88
N GLU A 115 -5.48 -1.22 7.24
CA GLU A 115 -4.51 -0.11 7.22
C GLU A 115 -3.38 -0.34 8.21
N GLU A 116 -3.73 -0.86 9.39
CA GLU A 116 -2.82 -1.15 10.49
C GLU A 116 -1.79 -2.19 10.07
N PHE A 117 -2.17 -3.17 9.24
CA PHE A 117 -1.22 -4.13 8.70
C PHE A 117 -0.16 -3.44 7.84
N CYS A 118 -0.55 -2.47 7.01
CA CYS A 118 0.38 -1.72 6.16
C CYS A 118 1.33 -0.84 7.00
N ASP A 119 0.86 -0.31 8.12
CA ASP A 119 1.64 0.55 9.01
C ASP A 119 2.67 -0.23 9.85
N VAL A 120 2.37 -1.49 10.16
CA VAL A 120 3.24 -2.41 10.93
C VAL A 120 4.28 -3.11 10.05
N LEU A 121 4.24 -2.94 8.72
CA LEU A 121 5.25 -3.49 7.82
C LEU A 121 6.67 -3.03 8.19
N ASP A 122 7.62 -3.93 7.99
CA ASP A 122 9.01 -3.71 8.33
C ASP A 122 9.62 -2.60 7.47
N ARG A 123 10.08 -1.52 8.12
CA ARG A 123 10.63 -0.34 7.45
C ARG A 123 12.13 -0.49 7.28
N VAL A 124 12.59 -0.33 6.04
CA VAL A 124 14.00 -0.48 5.70
C VAL A 124 14.67 0.89 5.75
N PRO A 125 15.69 1.09 6.62
CA PRO A 125 16.35 2.38 6.71
C PRO A 125 17.20 2.67 5.47
N ARG A 126 17.28 3.95 5.09
CA ARG A 126 18.06 4.42 3.94
C ARG A 126 19.50 3.91 3.92
N THR A 127 20.12 3.73 5.09
CA THR A 127 21.51 3.27 5.24
C THR A 127 21.74 1.82 4.80
N SER A 128 20.69 1.01 4.79
CA SER A 128 20.74 -0.40 4.35
C SER A 128 20.41 -0.59 2.87
N LEU A 129 19.89 0.46 2.22
CA LEU A 129 19.52 0.45 0.81
C LEU A 129 20.75 0.69 -0.07
N LYS A 130 20.78 0.01 -1.21
CA LYS A 130 21.82 0.19 -2.24
C LYS A 130 21.28 1.12 -3.33
N GLU A 131 22.17 1.88 -3.97
CA GLU A 131 21.84 2.79 -5.09
C GLU A 131 21.19 2.09 -6.30
N ASN A 132 21.44 0.79 -6.46
CA ASN A 132 20.90 0.01 -7.58
C ASN A 132 19.51 -0.58 -7.29
N GLN A 133 18.94 -0.36 -6.09
CA GLN A 133 17.61 -0.87 -5.78
C GLN A 133 16.54 0.12 -6.20
N THR A 134 15.58 -0.39 -6.98
CA THR A 134 14.44 0.34 -7.51
C THR A 134 13.14 -0.31 -7.02
N CYS A 135 12.08 0.47 -6.96
CA CYS A 135 10.75 -0.03 -6.67
C CYS A 135 10.20 -0.80 -7.89
N PRO A 136 9.81 -2.08 -7.78
CA PRO A 136 9.29 -2.85 -8.92
C PRO A 136 7.97 -2.34 -9.50
N ILE A 137 7.26 -1.47 -8.77
CA ILE A 137 5.96 -0.93 -9.19
C ILE A 137 6.14 0.38 -9.95
N CYS A 138 6.96 1.32 -9.45
CA CYS A 138 7.12 2.62 -10.10
C CYS A 138 8.45 2.77 -10.86
N ASN A 139 9.31 1.75 -10.82
CA ASN A 139 10.65 1.69 -11.40
C ASN A 139 11.60 2.82 -10.96
N ASN A 140 11.25 3.60 -9.95
CA ASN A 140 12.08 4.67 -9.43
C ASN A 140 13.13 4.13 -8.43
N PRO A 141 14.37 4.64 -8.45
CA PRO A 141 15.38 4.33 -7.43
C PRO A 141 14.95 4.81 -6.05
N PHE A 142 15.10 3.97 -5.03
CA PHE A 142 14.72 4.35 -3.66
C PHE A 142 15.54 5.53 -3.13
N LEU A 143 16.79 5.69 -3.57
CA LEU A 143 17.66 6.76 -3.04
C LEU A 143 17.48 8.11 -3.73
N GLU A 144 16.65 8.19 -4.79
CA GLU A 144 16.31 9.44 -5.48
C GLU A 144 15.42 10.36 -4.61
N ASP A 145 14.59 9.77 -3.75
CA ASP A 145 13.78 10.53 -2.79
C ASP A 145 14.62 10.94 -1.57
N GLU A 146 14.35 12.14 -1.04
CA GLU A 146 14.96 12.66 0.19
C GLU A 146 14.49 11.86 1.42
N TYR A 147 13.22 11.44 1.42
CA TYR A 147 12.59 10.67 2.51
C TYR A 147 11.97 9.36 1.98
N PRO A 148 12.80 8.37 1.58
CA PRO A 148 12.28 7.15 1.00
C PRO A 148 11.57 6.28 2.02
N LEU A 149 10.29 6.01 1.76
CA LEU A 149 9.45 5.14 2.59
C LEU A 149 9.45 3.72 2.02
N VAL A 150 10.55 3.00 2.24
CA VAL A 150 10.69 1.62 1.77
C VAL A 150 10.24 0.64 2.83
N VAL A 151 9.38 -0.29 2.41
CA VAL A 151 8.89 -1.39 3.24
C VAL A 151 9.28 -2.73 2.66
N ARG A 152 9.50 -3.69 3.56
CA ARG A 152 9.76 -5.08 3.24
C ARG A 152 8.53 -5.93 3.55
N LEU A 153 8.05 -6.66 2.55
CA LEU A 153 6.95 -7.60 2.76
C LEU A 153 7.42 -8.85 3.51
N PRO A 154 6.56 -9.46 4.35
CA PRO A 154 6.95 -10.63 5.17
C PRO A 154 7.07 -11.94 4.37
N CYS A 155 6.74 -11.92 3.07
CA CYS A 155 6.82 -13.09 2.18
C CYS A 155 8.26 -13.47 1.84
N HIS A 156 9.10 -12.51 1.44
CA HIS A 156 10.49 -12.76 1.07
C HIS A 156 11.38 -11.55 1.34
N SER A 157 12.65 -11.79 1.67
CA SER A 157 13.60 -10.73 2.03
C SER A 157 13.95 -9.78 0.89
N THR A 158 13.69 -10.16 -0.36
CA THR A 158 13.94 -9.35 -1.56
C THR A 158 12.73 -8.51 -1.99
N HIS A 159 11.57 -8.70 -1.35
CA HIS A 159 10.33 -8.01 -1.72
C HIS A 159 10.27 -6.64 -1.04
N LEU A 160 10.95 -5.69 -1.66
CA LEU A 160 11.08 -4.30 -1.24
C LEU A 160 10.27 -3.41 -2.15
N PHE A 161 9.46 -2.55 -1.55
CA PHE A 161 8.60 -1.61 -2.29
C PHE A 161 8.52 -0.28 -1.56
N ASP A 162 8.18 0.76 -2.29
CA ASP A 162 7.72 2.00 -1.67
C ASP A 162 6.34 1.78 -1.04
N LEU A 163 6.17 2.25 0.18
CA LEU A 163 4.92 2.14 0.94
C LEU A 163 3.74 2.71 0.14
N GLU A 164 3.93 3.87 -0.49
CA GLU A 164 2.89 4.52 -1.29
C GLU A 164 2.48 3.71 -2.53
N CYS A 165 3.40 2.94 -3.12
CA CYS A 165 3.11 2.14 -4.31
C CYS A 165 2.45 0.80 -3.96
N ILE A 166 2.89 0.15 -2.87
CA ILE A 166 2.39 -1.17 -2.48
C ILE A 166 1.10 -1.10 -1.66
N ARG A 167 0.90 -0.04 -0.88
CA ARG A 167 -0.26 0.13 0.01
C ARG A 167 -1.60 0.03 -0.72
N PRO A 168 -1.84 0.71 -1.86
CA PRO A 168 -3.12 0.62 -2.58
C PRO A 168 -3.42 -0.80 -3.05
N TRP A 169 -2.40 -1.50 -3.54
CA TRP A 169 -2.53 -2.89 -3.98
C TRP A 169 -2.86 -3.83 -2.81
N LEU A 170 -2.14 -3.70 -1.70
CA LEU A 170 -2.41 -4.49 -0.49
C LEU A 170 -3.79 -4.23 0.10
N ARG A 171 -4.24 -2.97 0.13
CA ARG A 171 -5.57 -2.62 0.66
C ARG A 171 -6.73 -3.13 -0.18
N LEU A 172 -6.53 -3.37 -1.48
CA LEU A 172 -7.58 -3.90 -2.35
C LEU A 172 -7.54 -5.43 -2.44
N ARG A 173 -6.33 -6.00 -2.56
CA ARG A 173 -6.13 -7.42 -2.87
C ARG A 173 -5.46 -8.23 -1.77
N GLY A 174 -4.63 -7.60 -0.94
CA GLY A 174 -3.94 -8.27 0.15
C GLY A 174 -2.83 -9.25 -0.29
N THR A 175 -2.50 -9.30 -1.57
CA THR A 175 -1.50 -10.23 -2.13
C THR A 175 -0.20 -9.53 -2.50
N CYS A 176 0.95 -10.20 -2.39
CA CYS A 176 2.20 -9.70 -2.97
C CYS A 176 2.14 -9.69 -4.52
N PRO A 177 2.57 -8.63 -5.20
CA PRO A 177 2.57 -8.58 -6.67
C PRO A 177 3.61 -9.52 -7.31
N LEU A 178 4.67 -9.90 -6.59
CA LEU A 178 5.76 -10.74 -7.12
C LEU A 178 5.49 -12.25 -6.94
N ASP A 179 5.20 -12.69 -5.71
CA ASP A 179 5.02 -14.12 -5.40
C ASP A 179 3.56 -14.55 -5.17
N ARG A 180 2.61 -13.60 -5.21
CA ARG A 180 1.17 -13.85 -5.01
C ARG A 180 0.82 -14.40 -3.62
N THR A 181 1.71 -14.25 -2.63
CA THR A 181 1.42 -14.60 -1.24
C THR A 181 0.28 -13.74 -0.73
N ASP A 182 -0.76 -14.38 -0.21
CA ASP A 182 -1.95 -13.73 0.34
C ASP A 182 -1.75 -13.45 1.84
N PHE A 183 -1.61 -12.16 2.19
CA PHE A 183 -1.49 -11.70 3.58
C PHE A 183 -2.84 -11.52 4.25
N ALA A 184 -3.90 -11.22 3.50
CA ALA A 184 -5.23 -11.04 4.06
C ALA A 184 -5.79 -12.37 4.58
N LYS A 185 -5.52 -13.47 3.87
CA LYS A 185 -5.80 -14.82 4.37
C LYS A 185 -5.01 -15.13 5.65
N GLN A 186 -3.73 -14.79 5.70
CA GLN A 186 -2.90 -15.02 6.90
C GLN A 186 -3.41 -14.23 8.11
N GLU A 187 -3.78 -12.97 7.93
CA GLU A 187 -4.32 -12.15 9.01
C GLU A 187 -5.70 -12.66 9.48
N ARG A 188 -6.56 -13.11 8.56
CA ARG A 188 -7.84 -13.76 8.92
C ARG A 188 -7.62 -15.06 9.70
N GLU A 189 -6.72 -15.93 9.25
CA GLU A 189 -6.39 -17.18 9.94
C GLU A 189 -5.81 -16.91 11.34
N LYS A 190 -4.95 -15.89 11.47
CA LYS A 190 -4.37 -15.47 12.75
C LYS A 190 -5.40 -14.85 13.68
N ALA A 191 -6.34 -14.06 13.16
CA ALA A 191 -7.46 -13.53 13.93
C ALA A 191 -8.39 -14.65 14.42
N GLU A 192 -8.70 -15.62 13.56
CA GLU A 192 -9.47 -16.81 13.93
C GLU A 192 -8.74 -17.68 14.97
N ALA A 193 -7.43 -17.86 14.82
CA ALA A 193 -6.61 -18.59 15.79
C ALA A 193 -6.55 -17.88 17.15
N ARG A 194 -6.45 -16.55 17.17
CA ARG A 194 -6.56 -15.74 18.40
C ARG A 194 -7.92 -15.91 19.05
N ARG A 195 -9.00 -15.95 18.26
CA ARG A 195 -10.37 -16.15 18.77
C ARG A 195 -10.62 -17.58 19.27
N LYS A 196 -9.93 -18.57 18.72
CA LYS A 196 -10.05 -19.99 19.11
C LYS A 196 -9.19 -20.40 20.30
N LYS A 197 -8.17 -19.64 20.71
CA LYS A 197 -7.47 -19.91 21.96
C LYS A 197 -8.45 -19.66 23.11
N PRO A 198 -8.96 -20.71 23.78
CA PRO A 198 -9.74 -20.51 24.98
C PRO A 198 -8.81 -19.91 26.03
N VAL A 199 -9.37 -19.07 26.89
CA VAL A 199 -8.78 -18.74 28.18
C VAL A 199 -8.83 -20.01 29.03
N GLU A 200 -7.91 -20.93 28.81
CA GLU A 200 -7.56 -22.00 29.76
C GLU A 200 -6.17 -21.64 30.24
N ASP A 201 -6.07 -20.93 31.38
CA ASP A 201 -5.20 -21.30 32.52
C ASP A 201 -5.21 -20.24 33.67
N ASP A 202 -6.38 -19.76 34.12
CA ASP A 202 -6.49 -18.91 35.34
C ASP A 202 -7.64 -19.38 36.27
N GLU A 203 -8.08 -20.64 36.18
CA GLU A 203 -9.08 -21.23 37.10
C GLU A 203 -8.51 -22.33 38.04
N GLU A 204 -7.20 -22.61 38.04
CA GLU A 204 -6.57 -23.60 38.93
C GLU A 204 -5.99 -23.03 40.25
N GLU A 205 -6.42 -21.84 40.72
CA GLU A 205 -6.03 -21.33 42.05
C GLU A 205 -7.24 -21.02 42.95
N TRP A 206 -8.15 -21.98 43.08
CA TRP A 206 -8.98 -22.13 44.29
C TRP A 206 -8.39 -23.22 45.18
N ASP A 207 -7.19 -22.94 45.69
CA ASP A 207 -6.50 -23.79 46.66
C ASP A 207 -7.20 -23.70 48.04
N GLY A 208 -7.88 -24.79 48.43
CA GLY A 208 -7.56 -25.45 49.69
C GLY A 208 -7.87 -24.79 51.04
N MET A 209 -8.74 -23.78 51.17
CA MET A 209 -9.06 -23.18 52.48
C MET A 209 -10.28 -23.81 53.18
N TYR A 210 -10.33 -25.14 53.35
CA TYR A 210 -11.17 -25.83 54.35
C TYR A 210 -10.56 -27.18 54.71
N GLY A 211 -9.90 -27.26 55.88
CA GLY A 211 -9.33 -28.46 56.46
C GLY A 211 -8.59 -28.18 57.76
#